data_AF-A0A3C1L721-F1
#
_entry.id   AF-A0A3C1L721-F1
#
_cell.length_a   1.000
_cell.length_b   1.000
_cell.length_c   1.000
_cell.angle_alpha   90.00
_cell.angle_beta   90.00
_cell.angle_gamma   90.00
#
_symmetry.space_group_name_H-M   'P 1'
#
loop_
_entity.id
_entity.type
_entity.pdbx_description
1 polymer ?
#
loop_
_entity_poly.entity_id
_entity_poly.type
_entity_poly.pdbx_seq_one_letter_code
_entity_poly.pdbx_strand_id
1 'polypeptide(L)'
;MRTTADGTARFHPALYGAAASTEFQFSSDGAAATGVPGTSVGLVLTGTGGADGPVAVDVLFLLDATGSMGDEIDRLKTSIDSVAAQVAQLQSEPDVRFGMTLYRDLGDQFVTSTFDFTASVTDFREALADVVADGGDDYPEALDEGLAEALRAPSWRDPAGTLQLVFLVADAPPQIGRQVATPYPQSIANAIERGLKIFPVASSESDDQAEAVFRQLAQATGSRFVFLSYGAAGAATGASTDIGPTDYEEMALDQLVVRLITEELAALTGAA
;
A
#
# COMPACT_ATOMS: atom_id res chain seq x y z
N MET A 1 5.76 -7.53 15.10
CA MET A 1 5.13 -7.89 13.81
C MET A 1 3.71 -8.38 14.05
N ARG A 2 2.81 -8.08 13.13
CA ARG A 2 1.42 -8.54 13.13
C ARG A 2 1.16 -9.30 11.82
N THR A 3 0.26 -10.27 11.84
CA THR A 3 -0.14 -10.99 10.62
C THR A 3 -1.04 -10.14 9.75
N THR A 4 -0.94 -10.32 8.44
CA THR A 4 -1.92 -9.79 7.47
C THR A 4 -3.21 -10.61 7.48
N ALA A 5 -4.20 -10.21 6.66
CA ALA A 5 -5.51 -10.84 6.58
C ALA A 5 -5.48 -12.36 6.30
N ASP A 6 -4.45 -12.84 5.60
CA ASP A 6 -4.21 -14.25 5.29
C ASP A 6 -3.56 -15.05 6.44
N GLY A 7 -3.39 -14.44 7.61
CA GLY A 7 -2.76 -15.06 8.78
C GLY A 7 -1.24 -15.22 8.64
N THR A 8 -0.61 -14.59 7.65
CA THR A 8 0.85 -14.66 7.46
C THR A 8 1.56 -13.39 7.95
N ALA A 9 2.81 -13.51 8.35
CA ALA A 9 3.69 -12.37 8.59
C ALA A 9 5.03 -12.63 7.89
N ARG A 10 5.54 -11.63 7.19
CA ARG A 10 6.82 -11.75 6.47
C ARG A 10 7.94 -11.21 7.34
N PHE A 11 8.99 -12.00 7.48
CA PHE A 11 10.15 -11.66 8.28
C PHE A 11 11.38 -11.46 7.39
N HIS A 12 11.90 -10.23 7.40
CA HIS A 12 13.11 -9.84 6.68
C HIS A 12 14.17 -9.42 7.70
N PRO A 13 15.08 -10.30 8.15
CA PRO A 13 16.02 -10.00 9.24
C PRO A 13 16.85 -8.73 9.02
N ALA A 14 17.29 -8.50 7.78
CA ALA A 14 18.08 -7.33 7.40
C ALA A 14 17.33 -6.00 7.62
N LEU A 15 15.99 -6.00 7.51
CA LEU A 15 15.16 -4.82 7.77
C LEU A 15 15.26 -4.34 9.22
N TYR A 16 15.51 -5.27 10.14
CA TYR A 16 15.61 -5.01 11.58
C TYR A 16 17.07 -4.88 12.04
N GLY A 17 18.02 -4.79 11.11
CA GLY A 17 19.45 -4.78 11.43
C GLY A 17 19.94 -6.08 12.10
N ALA A 18 19.17 -7.17 11.99
CA ALA A 18 19.58 -8.45 12.54
C ALA A 18 20.76 -9.01 11.73
N ALA A 19 21.76 -9.53 12.44
CA ALA A 19 22.86 -10.23 11.80
C ALA A 19 22.35 -11.46 11.03
N ALA A 20 23.09 -11.87 10.00
CA ALA A 20 22.84 -13.14 9.33
C ALA A 20 22.88 -14.26 10.39
N SER A 21 21.73 -14.92 10.57
CA SER A 21 21.58 -16.08 11.45
C SER A 21 21.18 -17.29 10.61
N THR A 22 21.60 -18.46 11.06
CA THR A 22 21.13 -19.73 10.47
C THR A 22 19.74 -20.10 10.95
N GLU A 23 19.27 -19.50 12.04
CA GLU A 23 18.03 -19.87 12.72
C GLU A 23 17.37 -18.67 13.40
N PHE A 24 16.03 -18.64 13.39
CA PHE A 24 15.20 -17.65 14.07
C PHE A 24 14.07 -18.35 14.83
N GLN A 25 13.76 -17.84 16.02
CA GLN A 25 12.65 -18.32 16.83
C GLN A 25 11.49 -17.32 16.78
N PHE A 26 10.29 -17.84 16.58
CA PHE A 26 9.04 -17.11 16.53
C PHE A 26 8.13 -17.60 17.64
N SER A 27 7.40 -16.71 18.30
CA SER A 27 6.46 -17.08 19.36
C SER A 27 5.31 -16.09 19.46
N SER A 28 4.11 -16.62 19.72
CA SER A 28 2.90 -15.83 19.99
C SER A 28 1.99 -16.64 20.90
N ASP A 29 1.39 -15.99 21.91
CA ASP A 29 0.43 -16.60 22.85
C ASP A 29 0.81 -17.99 23.38
N GLY A 30 2.09 -18.18 23.73
CA GLY A 30 2.61 -19.43 24.27
C GLY A 30 2.93 -20.50 23.23
N ALA A 31 2.56 -20.31 21.96
CA ALA A 31 3.08 -21.11 20.85
C ALA A 31 4.47 -20.60 20.45
N ALA A 32 5.35 -21.52 20.05
CA ALA A 32 6.67 -21.18 19.53
C ALA A 32 7.05 -22.12 18.39
N ALA A 33 7.79 -21.59 17.43
CA ALA A 33 8.33 -22.36 16.32
C ALA A 33 9.66 -21.77 15.86
N THR A 34 10.47 -22.58 15.21
CA THR A 34 11.82 -22.22 14.78
C THR A 34 11.92 -22.37 13.26
N GLY A 35 12.55 -21.41 12.61
CA GLY A 35 12.72 -21.37 11.15
C GLY A 35 14.13 -21.00 10.74
N VAL A 36 14.48 -21.41 9.52
CA VAL A 36 15.73 -21.01 8.86
C VAL A 36 15.42 -20.04 7.73
N PRO A 37 16.36 -19.17 7.30
CA PRO A 37 16.15 -18.27 6.17
C PRO A 37 15.59 -19.00 4.92
N GLY A 38 14.58 -18.41 4.28
CA GLY A 38 13.97 -18.94 3.06
C GLY A 38 12.90 -20.02 3.28
N THR A 39 12.45 -20.25 4.51
CA THR A 39 11.40 -21.22 4.84
C THR A 39 10.17 -20.56 5.46
N SER A 40 9.03 -21.23 5.36
CA SER A 40 7.81 -20.88 6.09
C SER A 40 7.67 -21.75 7.32
N VAL A 41 7.23 -21.16 8.43
CA VAL A 41 6.98 -21.87 9.69
C VAL A 41 5.56 -21.56 10.16
N GLY A 42 4.82 -22.59 10.55
CA GLY A 42 3.47 -22.44 11.09
C GLY A 42 3.49 -22.29 12.60
N LEU A 43 2.76 -21.30 13.12
CA LEU A 43 2.32 -21.27 14.51
C LEU A 43 0.80 -21.47 14.55
N VAL A 44 0.36 -22.47 15.30
CA VAL A 44 -1.07 -22.72 15.52
C VAL A 44 -1.44 -22.12 16.85
N LEU A 45 -2.32 -21.11 16.82
CA LEU A 45 -2.84 -20.44 18.02
C LEU A 45 -4.20 -21.02 18.40
N THR A 46 -4.45 -21.16 19.70
CA THR A 46 -5.77 -21.56 20.22
C THR A 46 -6.67 -20.35 20.34
N GLY A 47 -7.55 -20.13 19.37
CA GLY A 47 -8.55 -19.07 19.32
C GLY A 47 -9.43 -19.18 18.06
N THR A 48 -10.60 -18.53 18.06
CA THR A 48 -11.38 -18.36 16.82
C THR A 48 -10.65 -17.36 15.92
N GLY A 49 -10.07 -17.86 14.82
CA GLY A 49 -9.60 -17.00 13.75
C GLY A 49 -10.79 -16.43 12.96
N GLY A 50 -10.60 -15.23 12.38
CA GLY A 50 -11.61 -14.55 11.58
C GLY A 50 -12.39 -13.47 12.33
N ALA A 51 -12.93 -12.51 11.58
CA ALA A 51 -13.76 -11.45 12.11
C ALA A 51 -15.25 -11.87 12.09
N ASP A 52 -15.92 -11.80 13.25
CA ASP A 52 -17.38 -11.97 13.34
C ASP A 52 -18.08 -10.63 13.03
N GLY A 53 -18.78 -10.56 11.89
CA GLY A 53 -19.55 -9.39 11.47
C GLY A 53 -18.79 -8.41 10.55
N PRO A 54 -19.31 -7.19 10.35
CA PRO A 54 -18.69 -6.17 9.50
C PRO A 54 -17.24 -5.89 9.88
N VAL A 55 -16.34 -6.05 8.90
CA VAL A 55 -14.91 -5.77 9.07
C VAL A 55 -14.66 -4.28 8.94
N ALA A 56 -13.96 -3.69 9.91
CA ALA A 56 -13.43 -2.34 9.80
C ALA A 56 -12.32 -2.29 8.73
N VAL A 57 -12.45 -1.44 7.71
CA VAL A 57 -11.43 -1.24 6.66
C VAL A 57 -11.01 0.23 6.56
N ASP A 58 -9.75 0.53 6.83
CA ASP A 58 -9.17 1.86 6.57
C ASP A 58 -8.37 1.78 5.27
N VAL A 59 -8.80 2.55 4.27
CA VAL A 59 -8.14 2.65 2.95
C VAL A 59 -7.50 4.03 2.82
N LEU A 60 -6.18 4.07 2.77
CA LEU A 60 -5.42 5.30 2.55
C LEU A 60 -4.85 5.35 1.13
N PHE A 61 -5.09 6.43 0.41
CA PHE A 61 -4.38 6.73 -0.83
C PHE A 61 -3.13 7.57 -0.50
N LEU A 62 -1.95 7.03 -0.74
CA LEU A 62 -0.70 7.78 -0.70
C LEU A 62 -0.38 8.21 -2.14
N LEU A 63 -0.55 9.49 -2.44
CA LEU A 63 -0.43 10.01 -3.80
C LEU A 63 0.82 10.86 -3.94
N ASP A 64 1.59 10.55 -4.96
CA ASP A 64 2.53 11.48 -5.55
C ASP A 64 1.73 12.60 -6.25
N ALA A 65 1.97 13.85 -5.84
CA ALA A 65 1.26 15.03 -6.30
C ALA A 65 2.16 16.00 -7.08
N THR A 66 3.25 15.48 -7.66
CA THR A 66 4.19 16.17 -8.54
C THR A 66 3.60 16.34 -9.94
N GLY A 67 4.23 17.19 -10.76
CA GLY A 67 3.70 17.57 -12.08
C GLY A 67 3.43 16.41 -13.05
N SER A 68 4.22 15.33 -13.01
CA SER A 68 4.06 14.16 -13.89
C SER A 68 2.78 13.37 -13.60
N MET A 69 2.27 13.44 -12.37
CA MET A 69 1.15 12.63 -11.88
C MET A 69 -0.24 13.20 -12.18
N GLY A 70 -0.33 14.31 -12.93
CA GLY A 70 -1.59 15.01 -13.18
C GLY A 70 -2.66 14.13 -13.84
N ASP A 71 -2.27 13.37 -14.85
CA ASP A 71 -3.14 12.46 -15.60
C ASP A 71 -3.66 11.32 -14.70
N GLU A 72 -2.81 10.74 -13.87
CA GLU A 72 -3.13 9.69 -12.92
C GLU A 72 -4.07 10.17 -11.81
N ILE A 73 -3.83 11.37 -11.27
CA ILE A 73 -4.69 11.99 -10.26
C ILE A 73 -6.09 12.27 -10.84
N ASP A 74 -6.17 12.77 -12.07
CA ASP A 74 -7.44 13.03 -12.73
C ASP A 74 -8.22 11.73 -13.00
N ARG A 75 -7.53 10.64 -13.36
CA ARG A 75 -8.17 9.32 -13.44
C ARG A 75 -8.70 8.87 -12.08
N LEU A 76 -7.91 8.99 -11.01
CA LEU A 76 -8.35 8.63 -9.66
C LEU A 76 -9.60 9.42 -9.25
N LYS A 77 -9.66 10.73 -9.55
CA LYS A 77 -10.87 11.57 -9.33
C LYS A 77 -12.10 11.00 -10.02
N THR A 78 -11.97 10.46 -11.24
CA THR A 78 -13.10 9.87 -11.98
C THR A 78 -13.48 8.46 -11.52
N SER A 79 -12.53 7.73 -10.91
CA SER A 79 -12.71 6.33 -10.50
C SER A 79 -13.21 6.17 -9.06
N ILE A 80 -13.01 7.14 -8.18
CA ILE A 80 -13.27 6.96 -6.75
C ILE A 80 -14.75 6.70 -6.42
N ASP A 81 -15.68 7.33 -7.14
CA ASP A 81 -17.11 7.11 -6.96
C ASP A 81 -17.49 5.65 -7.29
N SER A 82 -16.85 5.08 -8.32
CA SER A 82 -17.01 3.68 -8.70
C SER A 82 -16.45 2.73 -7.63
N VAL A 83 -15.24 3.02 -7.12
CA VAL A 83 -14.62 2.24 -6.03
C VAL A 83 -15.53 2.20 -4.82
N ALA A 84 -15.96 3.37 -4.35
CA ALA A 84 -16.75 3.47 -3.14
C ALA A 84 -18.12 2.81 -3.30
N ALA A 85 -18.78 2.98 -4.45
CA ALA A 85 -20.06 2.33 -4.74
C ALA A 85 -19.94 0.80 -4.77
N GLN A 86 -18.87 0.25 -5.34
CA GLN A 86 -18.64 -1.18 -5.42
C GLN A 86 -18.28 -1.78 -4.05
N VAL A 87 -17.42 -1.11 -3.28
CA VAL A 87 -17.07 -1.54 -1.91
C VAL A 87 -18.30 -1.56 -1.00
N ALA A 88 -19.18 -0.57 -1.11
CA ALA A 88 -20.43 -0.52 -0.35
C ALA A 88 -21.44 -1.62 -0.73
N GLN A 89 -21.28 -2.26 -1.90
CA GLN A 89 -22.14 -3.35 -2.38
C GLN A 89 -21.58 -4.74 -2.03
N LEU A 90 -20.42 -4.82 -1.38
CA LEU A 90 -19.86 -6.10 -0.94
C LEU A 90 -20.76 -6.77 0.09
N GLN A 91 -20.98 -8.08 -0.07
CA GLN A 91 -21.86 -8.86 0.81
C GLN A 91 -21.37 -8.91 2.27
N SER A 92 -20.08 -8.68 2.50
CA SER A 92 -19.48 -8.58 3.83
C SER A 92 -19.84 -7.29 4.58
N GLU A 93 -20.49 -6.33 3.91
CA GLU A 93 -20.90 -5.02 4.45
C GLU A 93 -19.79 -4.35 5.28
N PRO A 94 -18.58 -4.15 4.73
CA PRO A 94 -17.45 -3.64 5.51
C PRO A 94 -17.65 -2.18 5.96
N ASP A 95 -17.14 -1.85 7.15
CA ASP A 95 -17.13 -0.49 7.69
C ASP A 95 -15.90 0.27 7.17
N VAL A 96 -16.05 0.86 5.98
CA VAL A 96 -14.96 1.46 5.21
C VAL A 96 -14.85 2.96 5.45
N ARG A 97 -13.61 3.42 5.63
CA ARG A 97 -13.25 4.84 5.62
C ARG A 97 -12.09 5.08 4.68
N PHE A 98 -12.11 6.23 4.01
CA PHE A 98 -11.09 6.65 3.07
C PHE A 98 -10.31 7.84 3.62
N GLY A 99 -8.99 7.81 3.45
CA GLY A 99 -8.10 8.92 3.77
C GLY A 99 -7.06 9.09 2.67
N MET A 100 -6.35 10.21 2.68
CA MET A 100 -5.36 10.51 1.66
C MET A 100 -4.16 11.21 2.27
N THR A 101 -2.96 10.84 1.84
CA THR A 101 -1.73 11.59 2.08
C THR A 101 -1.11 11.90 0.74
N LEU A 102 -0.81 13.17 0.52
CA LEU A 102 -0.12 13.67 -0.65
C LEU A 102 1.35 13.87 -0.28
N TYR A 103 2.24 13.65 -1.24
CA TYR A 103 3.61 14.14 -1.14
C TYR A 103 4.05 14.79 -2.46
N ARG A 104 5.04 15.68 -2.36
CA ARG A 104 5.76 16.31 -3.47
C ARG A 104 7.24 16.43 -3.11
N ASP A 105 8.05 17.13 -3.89
CA ASP A 105 9.47 17.31 -3.57
C ASP A 105 9.72 18.41 -2.52
N LEU A 106 10.96 18.43 -2.05
CA LEU A 106 11.53 19.44 -1.18
C LEU A 106 11.58 20.80 -1.88
N GLY A 107 10.96 21.79 -1.25
CA GLY A 107 10.93 23.16 -1.76
C GLY A 107 9.64 23.50 -2.51
N ASP A 108 8.80 22.50 -2.79
CA ASP A 108 7.44 22.71 -3.24
C ASP A 108 6.55 23.34 -2.16
N GLN A 109 5.32 23.71 -2.55
CA GLN A 109 4.33 24.33 -1.66
C GLN A 109 4.13 23.54 -0.35
N PHE A 110 4.22 22.21 -0.42
CA PHE A 110 4.26 21.32 0.72
C PHE A 110 5.09 20.08 0.35
N VAL A 111 5.74 19.46 1.34
CA VAL A 111 6.39 18.15 1.15
C VAL A 111 5.39 17.03 1.38
N THR A 112 4.55 17.17 2.42
CA THR A 112 3.44 16.24 2.69
C THR A 112 2.18 16.99 3.12
N SER A 113 1.02 16.43 2.82
CA SER A 113 -0.29 16.94 3.25
C SER A 113 -1.25 15.78 3.45
N THR A 114 -1.98 15.76 4.57
CA THR A 114 -2.87 14.64 4.92
C THR A 114 -4.31 15.11 5.08
N PHE A 115 -5.21 14.40 4.41
CA PHE A 115 -6.65 14.42 4.64
C PHE A 115 -7.03 13.19 5.45
N ASP A 116 -7.55 13.43 6.64
CA ASP A 116 -7.87 12.35 7.59
C ASP A 116 -9.02 11.47 7.10
N PHE A 117 -9.18 10.30 7.73
CA PHE A 117 -10.19 9.32 7.36
C PHE A 117 -11.61 9.86 7.50
N THR A 118 -12.41 9.63 6.46
CA THR A 118 -13.85 9.89 6.45
C THR A 118 -14.61 8.67 5.91
N ALA A 119 -15.81 8.43 6.46
CA ALA A 119 -16.78 7.49 5.90
C ALA A 119 -17.62 8.12 4.77
N SER A 120 -17.56 9.45 4.62
CA SER A 120 -18.27 10.17 3.56
C SER A 120 -17.44 10.14 2.27
N VAL A 121 -17.92 9.38 1.30
CA VAL A 121 -17.36 9.36 -0.06
C VAL A 121 -17.40 10.75 -0.67
N THR A 122 -18.44 11.53 -0.37
CA THR A 122 -18.57 12.91 -0.82
C THR A 122 -17.44 13.79 -0.28
N ASP A 123 -17.17 13.73 1.02
CA ASP A 123 -16.11 14.53 1.66
C ASP A 123 -14.73 14.12 1.12
N PHE A 124 -14.50 12.81 0.96
CA PHE A 124 -13.26 12.30 0.38
C PHE A 124 -13.07 12.78 -1.06
N ARG A 125 -14.13 12.73 -1.87
CA ARG A 125 -14.12 13.19 -3.26
C ARG A 125 -13.88 14.68 -3.36
N GLU A 126 -14.47 15.49 -2.48
CA GLU A 126 -14.22 16.93 -2.42
C GLU A 126 -12.75 17.22 -2.09
N ALA A 127 -12.18 16.53 -1.09
CA ALA A 127 -10.76 16.62 -0.77
C ALA A 127 -9.86 16.21 -1.95
N LEU A 128 -10.22 15.14 -2.66
CA LEU A 128 -9.49 14.66 -3.84
C LEU A 128 -9.61 15.62 -5.04
N ALA A 129 -10.76 16.27 -5.21
CA ALA A 129 -10.99 17.24 -6.29
C ALA A 129 -10.07 18.47 -6.18
N ASP A 130 -9.69 18.85 -4.95
CA ASP A 130 -8.78 19.95 -4.66
C ASP A 130 -7.29 19.59 -4.88
N VAL A 131 -6.99 18.32 -5.16
CA VAL A 131 -5.61 17.88 -5.46
C VAL A 131 -5.21 18.31 -6.86
N VAL A 132 -4.12 19.07 -6.92
CA VAL A 132 -3.49 19.52 -8.16
C VAL A 132 -2.08 18.97 -8.19
N ALA A 133 -1.71 18.28 -9.27
CA ALA A 133 -0.33 17.92 -9.59
C ALA A 133 0.46 19.19 -9.89
N ASP A 134 1.54 19.43 -9.16
CA ASP A 134 2.41 20.60 -9.36
C ASP A 134 3.76 20.37 -8.65
N GLY A 135 4.78 21.13 -9.04
CA GLY A 135 6.14 20.94 -8.54
C GLY A 135 6.81 19.70 -9.15
N GLY A 136 7.87 19.21 -8.49
CA GLY A 136 8.75 18.16 -9.01
C GLY A 136 9.66 18.68 -10.11
N ASP A 137 10.77 19.32 -9.72
CA ASP A 137 11.81 19.80 -10.64
C ASP A 137 12.97 18.78 -10.80
N ASP A 138 13.16 17.89 -9.83
CA ASP A 138 14.16 16.82 -9.84
C ASP A 138 13.58 15.44 -9.59
N TYR A 139 14.13 14.45 -10.29
CA TYR A 139 13.90 13.03 -10.04
C TYR A 139 15.12 12.51 -9.29
N PRO A 140 15.01 11.89 -8.10
CA PRO A 140 13.82 11.33 -7.43
C PRO A 140 13.04 12.24 -6.47
N GLU A 141 11.87 11.79 -6.00
CA GLU A 141 10.89 12.54 -5.19
C GLU A 141 10.95 12.24 -3.66
N ALA A 142 10.17 12.96 -2.85
CA ALA A 142 10.12 12.82 -1.38
C ALA A 142 9.23 11.66 -0.86
N LEU A 143 9.33 10.49 -1.48
CA LEU A 143 8.53 9.30 -1.09
C LEU A 143 8.80 8.84 0.36
N ASP A 144 10.02 9.03 0.89
CA ASP A 144 10.34 8.70 2.29
C ASP A 144 9.42 9.43 3.27
N GLU A 145 9.28 10.75 3.09
CA GLU A 145 8.39 11.61 3.87
C GLU A 145 6.93 11.23 3.65
N GLY A 146 6.52 10.98 2.40
CA GLY A 146 5.16 10.55 2.07
C GLY A 146 4.76 9.27 2.82
N LEU A 147 5.61 8.24 2.80
CA LEU A 147 5.39 6.99 3.51
C LEU A 147 5.36 7.18 5.03
N ALA A 148 6.29 7.97 5.57
CA ALA A 148 6.34 8.24 7.01
C ALA A 148 5.08 8.97 7.49
N GLU A 149 4.62 9.97 6.72
CA GLU A 149 3.42 10.75 7.05
C GLU A 149 2.16 9.91 6.91
N ALA A 150 2.03 9.13 5.83
CA ALA A 150 0.90 8.22 5.60
C ALA A 150 0.68 7.22 6.75
N LEU A 151 1.76 6.75 7.37
CA LEU A 151 1.68 5.84 8.50
C LEU A 151 1.43 6.55 9.83
N ARG A 152 1.78 7.83 9.97
CA ARG A 152 1.79 8.53 11.27
C ARG A 152 0.65 9.52 11.46
N ALA A 153 0.29 10.27 10.43
CA ALA A 153 -0.60 11.43 10.55
C ALA A 153 -2.09 11.09 10.52
N PRO A 154 -2.58 10.19 9.64
CA PRO A 154 -3.99 9.81 9.63
C PRO A 154 -4.43 9.14 10.95
N SER A 155 -5.68 9.36 11.34
CA SER A 155 -6.34 8.75 12.50
C SER A 155 -6.75 7.29 12.22
N TRP A 156 -5.75 6.45 11.98
CA TRP A 156 -5.91 5.02 11.80
C TRP A 156 -6.63 4.38 13.00
N ARG A 157 -7.59 3.49 12.73
CA ARG A 157 -8.19 2.65 13.78
C ARG A 157 -7.16 1.69 14.37
N ASP A 158 -7.50 1.05 15.48
CA ASP A 158 -6.66 0.02 16.09
C ASP A 158 -6.40 -1.12 15.07
N PRO A 159 -5.13 -1.41 14.72
CA PRO A 159 -4.79 -2.50 13.81
C PRO A 159 -5.16 -3.89 14.35
N ALA A 160 -5.56 -4.03 15.62
CA ALA A 160 -6.05 -5.29 16.17
C ALA A 160 -7.38 -5.77 15.57
N GLY A 161 -8.23 -4.85 15.11
CA GLY A 161 -9.56 -5.17 14.58
C GLY A 161 -9.85 -4.54 13.22
N THR A 162 -8.84 -4.00 12.54
CA THR A 162 -9.01 -3.21 11.31
C THR A 162 -8.10 -3.74 10.21
N LEU A 163 -8.67 -3.95 9.02
CA LEU A 163 -7.91 -4.14 7.80
C LEU A 163 -7.37 -2.77 7.33
N GLN A 164 -6.04 -2.61 7.34
CA GLN A 164 -5.38 -1.36 6.99
C GLN A 164 -4.65 -1.50 5.66
N LEU A 165 -5.03 -0.68 4.68
CA LEU A 165 -4.52 -0.74 3.32
C LEU A 165 -4.03 0.63 2.90
N VAL A 166 -2.84 0.68 2.31
CA VAL A 166 -2.31 1.86 1.62
C VAL A 166 -2.22 1.55 0.14
N PHE A 167 -2.80 2.39 -0.70
CA PHE A 167 -2.56 2.40 -2.14
C PHE A 167 -1.59 3.53 -2.45
N LEU A 168 -0.33 3.19 -2.73
CA LEU A 168 0.71 4.15 -3.12
C LEU A 168 0.62 4.36 -4.63
N VAL A 169 0.21 5.53 -5.09
CA VAL A 169 0.14 5.87 -6.52
C VAL A 169 1.26 6.85 -6.82
N ALA A 170 2.26 6.40 -7.57
CA ALA A 170 3.53 7.13 -7.76
C ALA A 170 4.30 6.67 -9.00
N ASP A 171 5.26 7.48 -9.43
CA ASP A 171 6.12 7.25 -10.59
C ASP A 171 7.61 7.47 -10.32
N ALA A 172 7.98 7.95 -9.13
CA ALA A 172 9.36 8.19 -8.76
C ALA A 172 9.82 7.36 -7.54
N PRO A 173 11.13 7.01 -7.46
CA PRO A 173 11.71 6.41 -6.28
C PRO A 173 11.88 7.47 -5.18
N PRO A 174 12.17 7.03 -3.94
CA PRO A 174 12.68 7.95 -2.91
C PRO A 174 14.11 8.38 -3.25
N GLN A 175 14.51 9.54 -2.73
CA GLN A 175 15.90 10.03 -2.79
C GLN A 175 16.86 9.18 -1.92
N ILE A 176 17.32 8.04 -2.48
CA ILE A 176 18.19 7.10 -1.77
C ILE A 176 19.49 7.75 -1.29
N GLY A 177 19.78 7.58 0.00
CA GLY A 177 20.99 8.11 0.64
C GLY A 177 20.84 9.51 1.20
N ARG A 178 19.70 10.18 0.97
CA ARG A 178 19.35 11.41 1.69
C ARG A 178 19.07 11.10 3.16
N GLN A 179 19.54 11.99 4.03
CA GLN A 179 19.27 11.87 5.46
C GLN A 179 17.84 12.35 5.75
N VAL A 180 16.96 11.41 6.03
CA VAL A 180 15.55 11.64 6.39
C VAL A 180 15.26 11.17 7.81
N ALA A 181 14.18 11.68 8.42
CA ALA A 181 13.79 11.29 9.78
C ALA A 181 13.32 9.83 9.84
N THR A 182 12.66 9.34 8.78
CA THR A 182 12.18 7.96 8.67
C THR A 182 12.34 7.51 7.22
N PRO A 183 13.40 6.73 6.92
CA PRO A 183 13.60 6.21 5.57
C PRO A 183 12.60 5.09 5.27
N TYR A 184 12.31 4.84 3.99
CA TYR A 184 11.30 3.90 3.55
C TYR A 184 11.46 2.47 4.10
N PRO A 185 12.68 1.92 4.36
CA PRO A 185 12.80 0.61 5.00
C PRO A 185 12.26 0.63 6.43
N GLN A 186 12.40 1.75 7.15
CA GLN A 186 11.78 1.92 8.46
C GLN A 186 10.26 2.04 8.34
N SER A 187 9.74 2.74 7.33
CA SER A 187 8.30 2.77 7.03
C SER A 187 7.73 1.39 6.71
N ILE A 188 8.48 0.54 5.99
CA ILE A 188 8.13 -0.88 5.77
C ILE A 188 8.03 -1.61 7.11
N ALA A 189 9.02 -1.46 8.00
CA ALA A 189 9.00 -2.11 9.31
C ALA A 189 7.77 -1.67 10.12
N ASN A 190 7.47 -0.37 10.14
CA ASN A 190 6.30 0.19 10.81
C ASN A 190 4.98 -0.37 10.24
N ALA A 191 4.89 -0.57 8.92
CA ALA A 191 3.73 -1.19 8.27
C ALA A 191 3.57 -2.68 8.69
N ILE A 192 4.67 -3.45 8.69
CA ILE A 192 4.67 -4.87 9.12
C ILE A 192 4.27 -5.02 10.59
N GLU A 193 4.65 -4.08 11.46
CA GLU A 193 4.23 -4.09 12.87
C GLU A 193 2.72 -3.92 13.05
N ARG A 194 2.07 -3.27 12.08
CA ARG A 194 0.63 -3.02 12.05
C ARG A 194 -0.16 -4.04 11.22
N GLY A 195 0.50 -4.97 10.54
CA GLY A 195 -0.17 -5.85 9.57
C GLY A 195 -0.78 -5.08 8.39
N LEU A 196 -0.27 -3.86 8.14
CA LEU A 196 -0.73 -2.97 7.09
C LEU A 196 -0.09 -3.38 5.76
N LYS A 197 -0.91 -3.49 4.72
CA LYS A 197 -0.44 -3.76 3.35
C LYS A 197 -0.29 -2.47 2.56
N ILE A 198 0.85 -2.32 1.88
CA ILE A 198 1.09 -1.21 0.95
C ILE A 198 1.02 -1.79 -0.46
N PHE A 199 0.04 -1.40 -1.26
CA PHE A 199 -0.11 -1.73 -2.67
C PHE A 199 0.45 -0.58 -3.51
N PRO A 200 1.69 -0.68 -4.02
CA PRO A 200 2.18 0.28 -4.98
C PRO A 200 1.48 0.08 -6.32
N VAL A 201 1.02 1.19 -6.88
CA VAL A 201 0.37 1.36 -8.17
C VAL A 201 1.27 2.32 -8.96
N ALA A 202 2.18 1.74 -9.73
CA ALA A 202 3.11 2.50 -10.57
C ALA A 202 2.38 3.15 -11.74
N SER A 203 2.69 4.42 -12.02
CA SER A 203 2.31 5.07 -13.27
C SER A 203 3.21 4.58 -14.43
N SER A 204 2.88 4.98 -15.66
CA SER A 204 3.67 4.64 -16.85
C SER A 204 5.08 5.23 -16.88
N GLU A 205 5.37 6.24 -16.05
CA GLU A 205 6.65 6.95 -16.07
C GLU A 205 7.67 6.42 -15.04
N SER A 206 7.33 5.34 -14.32
CA SER A 206 8.23 4.76 -13.33
C SER A 206 9.49 4.13 -13.92
N ASP A 207 10.65 4.43 -13.33
CA ASP A 207 11.93 3.83 -13.69
C ASP A 207 12.23 2.52 -12.93
N ASP A 208 13.34 1.86 -13.29
CA ASP A 208 13.76 0.60 -12.67
C ASP A 208 13.98 0.72 -11.15
N GLN A 209 14.41 1.91 -10.68
CA GLN A 209 14.67 2.15 -9.26
C GLN A 209 13.37 2.32 -8.48
N ALA A 210 12.39 3.04 -9.04
CA ALA A 210 11.04 3.16 -8.52
C ALA A 210 10.39 1.77 -8.42
N GLU A 211 10.40 1.02 -9.52
CA GLU A 211 9.85 -0.33 -9.55
C GLU A 211 10.53 -1.25 -8.53
N ALA A 212 11.86 -1.18 -8.37
CA ALA A 212 12.56 -1.98 -7.38
C ALA A 212 12.10 -1.65 -5.95
N VAL A 213 11.94 -0.36 -5.61
CA VAL A 213 11.44 0.08 -4.30
C VAL A 213 9.99 -0.32 -4.09
N PHE A 214 9.14 -0.13 -5.10
CA PHE A 214 7.73 -0.52 -5.06
C PHE A 214 7.58 -2.03 -4.86
N ARG A 215 8.35 -2.85 -5.58
CA ARG A 215 8.35 -4.31 -5.38
C ARG A 215 8.83 -4.70 -3.99
N GLN A 216 9.79 -3.98 -3.40
CA GLN A 216 10.20 -4.20 -2.01
C GLN A 216 9.07 -3.89 -1.02
N LEU A 217 8.38 -2.75 -1.18
CA LEU A 217 7.22 -2.38 -0.36
C LEU A 217 6.14 -3.47 -0.42
N ALA A 218 5.81 -3.91 -1.64
CA ALA A 218 4.79 -4.92 -1.84
C ALA A 218 5.19 -6.28 -1.24
N GLN A 219 6.39 -6.75 -1.56
CA GLN A 219 6.89 -8.03 -1.07
C GLN A 219 6.99 -8.06 0.45
N ALA A 220 7.49 -7.00 1.07
CA ALA A 220 7.71 -6.96 2.52
C ALA A 220 6.39 -6.87 3.30
N THR A 221 5.40 -6.16 2.77
CA THR A 221 4.06 -6.04 3.40
C THR A 221 3.10 -7.14 2.97
N GLY A 222 3.50 -8.03 2.05
CA GLY A 222 2.68 -9.15 1.59
C GLY A 222 1.53 -8.76 0.67
N SER A 223 1.69 -7.67 -0.07
CA SER A 223 0.76 -7.19 -1.08
C SER A 223 1.28 -7.53 -2.50
N ARG A 224 0.66 -6.93 -3.52
CA ARG A 224 1.08 -7.03 -4.92
C ARG A 224 1.59 -5.69 -5.42
N PHE A 225 2.60 -5.73 -6.29
CA PHE A 225 2.97 -4.62 -7.14
C PHE A 225 2.00 -4.53 -8.31
N VAL A 226 1.48 -3.35 -8.56
CA VAL A 226 0.53 -3.03 -9.63
C VAL A 226 1.17 -1.98 -10.52
N PHE A 227 0.93 -2.05 -11.82
CA PHE A 227 1.20 -0.95 -12.73
C PHE A 227 -0.07 -0.57 -13.49
N LEU A 228 -0.20 0.70 -13.86
CA LEU A 228 -1.27 1.20 -14.70
C LEU A 228 -0.89 1.02 -16.16
N SER A 229 -1.65 0.21 -16.91
CA SER A 229 -1.56 0.20 -18.37
C SER A 229 -2.65 1.06 -18.99
N TYR A 230 -2.30 1.78 -20.05
CA TYR A 230 -3.21 2.63 -20.81
C TYR A 230 -4.06 1.81 -21.80
N GLY A 231 -4.87 0.87 -21.30
CA GLY A 231 -5.87 0.18 -22.11
C GLY A 231 -5.31 -0.81 -23.15
N ALA A 232 -6.21 -1.68 -23.63
CA ALA A 232 -5.97 -2.77 -24.58
C ALA A 232 -5.44 -2.38 -25.99
N ALA A 233 -4.96 -1.14 -26.16
CA ALA A 233 -4.33 -0.65 -27.38
C ALA A 233 -2.79 -0.54 -27.30
N GLY A 234 -2.19 -1.00 -26.20
CA GLY A 234 -0.74 -1.19 -26.11
C GLY A 234 0.07 0.08 -25.83
N ALA A 235 1.23 -0.18 -25.22
CA ALA A 235 2.23 0.75 -24.69
C ALA A 235 1.92 1.31 -23.28
N ALA A 236 2.48 0.64 -22.28
CA ALA A 236 3.17 1.28 -21.15
C ALA A 236 4.02 0.22 -20.43
N THR A 237 4.85 -0.49 -21.18
CA THR A 237 6.18 -0.78 -20.66
C THR A 237 7.02 0.40 -21.13
N GLY A 238 7.76 1.07 -20.24
CA GLY A 238 8.83 1.94 -20.70
C GLY A 238 9.71 1.19 -21.70
N ALA A 239 10.62 1.87 -22.41
CA ALA A 239 11.55 1.23 -23.34
C ALA A 239 12.46 0.13 -22.70
N SER A 240 12.26 -0.17 -21.43
CA SER A 240 13.00 -1.09 -20.57
C SER A 240 12.06 -1.72 -19.52
N THR A 241 11.16 -2.63 -19.89
CA THR A 241 10.67 -3.60 -18.89
C THR A 241 10.72 -4.99 -19.49
N ASP A 242 11.30 -5.95 -18.76
CA ASP A 242 11.41 -7.36 -19.16
C ASP A 242 10.11 -8.15 -18.95
N ILE A 243 8.98 -7.48 -18.68
CA ILE A 243 7.71 -8.12 -18.32
C ILE A 243 6.93 -8.48 -19.59
N GLY A 244 6.71 -9.77 -19.80
CA GLY A 244 5.95 -10.25 -20.96
C GLY A 244 4.44 -9.99 -20.83
N PRO A 245 3.70 -9.90 -21.95
CA PRO A 245 2.24 -9.68 -21.96
C PRO A 245 1.41 -10.81 -21.34
N THR A 246 2.02 -11.91 -20.92
CA THR A 246 1.38 -13.01 -20.17
C THR A 246 1.55 -12.92 -18.67
N ASP A 247 2.38 -11.99 -18.19
CA ASP A 247 2.83 -11.95 -16.79
C ASP A 247 2.04 -10.95 -15.94
N TYR A 248 1.00 -10.34 -16.52
CA TYR A 248 0.12 -9.37 -15.85
C TYR A 248 -1.33 -9.46 -16.33
N GLU A 249 -2.24 -8.98 -15.48
CA GLU A 249 -3.66 -8.80 -15.80
C GLU A 249 -3.95 -7.30 -15.86
N GLU A 250 -4.51 -6.85 -16.98
CA GLU A 250 -4.91 -5.46 -17.15
C GLU A 250 -6.31 -5.23 -16.56
N MET A 251 -6.41 -4.31 -15.62
CA MET A 251 -7.66 -3.92 -14.97
C MET A 251 -7.73 -2.41 -14.82
N ALA A 252 -8.93 -1.84 -14.88
CA ALA A 252 -9.13 -0.45 -14.49
C ALA A 252 -8.82 -0.26 -13.00
N LEU A 253 -8.28 0.91 -12.64
CA LEU A 253 -7.85 1.22 -11.27
C LEU A 253 -8.98 0.98 -10.23
N ASP A 254 -10.21 1.32 -10.58
CA ASP A 254 -11.36 1.10 -9.72
C ASP A 254 -11.63 -0.40 -9.47
N GLN A 255 -11.67 -1.20 -10.53
CA GLN A 255 -11.87 -2.64 -10.45
C GLN A 255 -10.75 -3.32 -9.65
N LEU A 256 -9.53 -2.84 -9.83
CA LEU A 256 -8.37 -3.37 -9.13
C LEU A 256 -8.45 -3.09 -7.63
N VAL A 257 -8.71 -1.84 -7.22
CA VAL A 257 -8.82 -1.47 -5.81
C VAL A 257 -9.93 -2.30 -5.14
N VAL A 258 -11.09 -2.39 -5.78
CA VAL A 258 -12.22 -3.21 -5.29
C VAL A 258 -11.84 -4.67 -5.16
N ARG A 259 -11.17 -5.25 -6.17
CA ARG A 259 -10.71 -6.64 -6.13
C ARG A 259 -9.74 -6.88 -4.98
N LEU A 260 -8.73 -6.03 -4.81
CA LEU A 260 -7.74 -6.19 -3.75
C LEU A 260 -8.38 -6.09 -2.36
N ILE A 261 -9.30 -5.13 -2.15
CA ILE A 261 -10.07 -5.05 -0.90
C ILE A 261 -10.89 -6.33 -0.68
N THR A 262 -11.54 -6.84 -1.73
CA THR A 262 -12.37 -8.05 -1.66
C THR A 262 -11.55 -9.29 -1.33
N GLU A 263 -10.37 -9.45 -1.95
CA GLU A 263 -9.45 -10.57 -1.68
C GLU A 263 -8.95 -10.55 -0.22
N GLU A 264 -8.60 -9.38 0.31
CA GLU A 264 -8.17 -9.26 1.71
C GLU A 264 -9.32 -9.51 2.70
N LEU A 265 -10.54 -9.04 2.39
CA LEU A 265 -11.72 -9.35 3.21
C LEU A 265 -12.05 -10.85 3.20
N ALA A 266 -11.97 -11.50 2.04
CA ALA A 266 -12.19 -12.94 1.92
C ALA A 266 -11.14 -13.74 2.71
N ALA A 267 -9.87 -13.34 2.64
CA ALA A 267 -8.80 -13.94 3.43
C ALA A 267 -9.05 -13.80 4.93
N LEU A 268 -9.43 -12.61 5.40
CA LEU A 268 -9.69 -12.34 6.81
C LEU A 268 -10.90 -13.13 7.35
N THR A 269 -11.95 -13.28 6.53
CA THR A 269 -13.19 -13.95 6.94
C THR A 269 -13.16 -15.47 6.71
N GLY A 270 -12.08 -16.00 6.10
CA GLY A 270 -11.99 -17.43 5.75
C GLY A 270 -12.92 -17.84 4.61
N ALA A 271 -13.36 -16.88 3.78
CA ALA A 271 -14.18 -17.12 2.59
C ALA A 271 -13.34 -17.36 1.31
N ALA A 272 -12.01 -17.31 1.43
CA ALA A 272 -11.04 -17.49 0.35
C ALA A 272 -10.77 -18.98 0.00
#